data_AF-A0AAN6EA45-F1
#
_entry.id   AF-A0AAN6EA45-F1
#
_cell.length_a   1.000
_cell.length_b   1.000
_cell.length_c   1.000
_cell.angle_alpha   90.00
_cell.angle_beta   90.00
_cell.angle_gamma   90.00
#
_symmetry.space_group_name_H-M   'P 1'
#
loop_
_entity.id
_entity.type
_entity.pdbx_description
1 polymer ?
#
loop_
_entity_poly.entity_id
_entity_poly.type
_entity_poly.pdbx_seq_one_letter_code
_entity_poly.pdbx_strand_id
1 'polypeptide(L)'
;MGSQVVQYFMKWVESPRGGRGGSQWVDTHIEAVINLAGSPLGVPKTLASLLSGEQRETVQPLASYLLDHFMNRKELARIFRSWTGLAALLPKGGSAVWGDLSGAPDDPVSNHTDVSSQTADSNVHSDVSFGGQIRFDSDGLGNQTMDGALQLLFDALDADEQRLMHRDYSFGVFRTQSEMDAHKDDHRVWTNPLQHQLPNAPNMSIYCLYGHGAATERAYYYTFDNSSDAPSLKIDRTPRPLRNVDIGIVNGEGDGTVPLLSLGYMCADAWRKPLYNPHGVRVVTREFVHNPLAVFKDIRGGADAADHINILGNHDVTADVLRVVAGHGQDVNDRFTSNIREYAARINIP
;
A
#
# COMPACT_ATOMS: atom_id res chain seq x y z
N MET A 1 -7.93 1.76 3.78
CA MET A 1 -7.88 2.51 5.08
C MET A 1 -8.44 1.75 6.28
N GLY A 2 -9.63 1.13 6.20
CA GLY A 2 -10.26 0.47 7.36
C GLY A 2 -9.38 -0.56 8.08
N SER A 3 -8.53 -1.26 7.33
CA SER A 3 -7.51 -2.18 7.88
C SER A 3 -6.60 -1.56 8.95
N GLN A 4 -6.23 -0.28 8.79
CA GLN A 4 -5.39 0.45 9.73
C GLN A 4 -6.15 0.83 11.00
N VAL A 5 -7.43 1.17 10.86
CA VAL A 5 -8.30 1.52 11.98
C VAL A 5 -8.54 0.29 12.86
N VAL A 6 -8.78 -0.87 12.26
CA VAL A 6 -8.98 -2.13 13.00
C VAL A 6 -7.70 -2.54 13.74
N GLN A 7 -6.52 -2.42 13.10
CA GLN A 7 -5.23 -2.67 13.75
C GLN A 7 -5.01 -1.74 14.94
N TYR A 8 -5.24 -0.44 14.74
CA TYR A 8 -5.16 0.55 15.81
C TYR A 8 -6.09 0.20 16.96
N PHE A 9 -7.35 -0.12 16.66
CA PHE A 9 -8.36 -0.47 17.65
C PHE A 9 -7.94 -1.68 18.50
N MET A 10 -7.44 -2.75 17.87
CA MET A 10 -6.99 -3.95 18.59
C MET A 10 -5.83 -3.65 19.55
N LYS A 11 -4.89 -2.76 19.19
CA LYS A 11 -3.83 -2.34 20.12
C LYS A 11 -4.33 -1.37 21.18
N TRP A 12 -5.19 -0.42 20.79
CA TRP A 12 -5.78 0.56 21.68
C TRP A 12 -6.58 -0.12 22.79
N VAL A 13 -7.42 -1.11 22.47
CA VAL A 13 -8.29 -1.77 23.46
C VAL A 13 -7.48 -2.58 24.47
N GLU A 14 -6.39 -3.23 24.05
CA GLU A 14 -5.51 -3.99 24.96
C GLU A 14 -4.64 -3.10 25.84
N SER A 15 -4.26 -1.91 25.35
CA SER A 15 -3.24 -1.09 26.02
C SER A 15 -3.74 -0.41 27.30
N PRO A 16 -2.94 -0.36 28.39
CA PRO A 16 -3.19 0.47 29.56
C PRO A 16 -3.28 1.98 29.25
N ARG A 17 -2.68 2.43 28.14
CA ARG A 17 -2.74 3.82 27.66
C ARG A 17 -3.94 4.10 26.75
N GLY A 18 -4.70 3.08 26.37
CA GLY A 18 -5.88 3.17 25.52
C GLY A 18 -7.16 2.78 26.25
N GLY A 19 -7.88 1.80 25.70
CA GLY A 19 -9.18 1.34 26.17
C GLY A 19 -9.16 0.48 27.44
N ARG A 20 -7.99 -0.02 27.87
CA ARG A 20 -7.82 -0.79 29.12
C ARG A 20 -8.72 -2.03 29.24
N GLY A 21 -9.07 -2.66 28.12
CA GLY A 21 -9.85 -3.90 28.07
C GLY A 21 -9.07 -5.14 28.52
N GLY A 22 -7.73 -5.06 28.57
CA GLY A 22 -6.86 -6.17 28.93
C GLY A 22 -6.43 -7.01 27.73
N SER A 23 -5.41 -7.85 27.91
CA SER A 23 -4.78 -8.64 26.84
C SER A 23 -5.63 -9.78 26.28
N GLN A 24 -6.74 -10.13 26.94
CA GLN A 24 -7.66 -11.16 26.47
C GLN A 24 -8.92 -10.57 25.81
N TRP A 25 -9.04 -9.24 25.75
CA TRP A 25 -10.24 -8.60 25.25
C TRP A 25 -10.53 -8.99 23.81
N VAL A 26 -9.51 -8.97 22.96
CA VAL A 26 -9.64 -9.31 21.53
C VAL A 26 -10.05 -10.77 21.36
N ASP A 27 -9.35 -11.71 22.03
CA ASP A 27 -9.68 -13.14 22.00
C ASP A 27 -11.12 -13.44 22.44
N THR A 28 -11.64 -12.66 23.39
CA THR A 28 -12.98 -12.88 23.95
C THR A 28 -14.10 -12.30 23.08
N HIS A 29 -13.83 -11.23 22.33
CA HIS A 29 -14.88 -10.43 21.67
C HIS A 29 -14.78 -10.39 20.14
N ILE A 30 -13.67 -10.80 19.55
CA ILE A 30 -13.47 -10.78 18.09
C ILE A 30 -13.20 -12.20 17.60
N GLU A 31 -14.20 -12.78 16.93
CA GLU A 31 -14.08 -14.07 16.25
C GLU A 31 -13.23 -13.97 14.97
N ALA A 32 -13.52 -12.97 14.14
CA ALA A 32 -12.89 -12.84 12.83
C ALA A 32 -12.71 -11.39 12.40
N VAL A 33 -11.61 -11.12 11.70
CA VAL A 33 -11.35 -9.86 10.98
C VAL A 33 -11.28 -10.18 9.49
N ILE A 34 -12.24 -9.65 8.72
CA ILE A 34 -12.21 -9.72 7.26
C ILE A 34 -11.60 -8.42 6.72
N ASN A 35 -10.35 -8.49 6.30
CA ASN A 35 -9.62 -7.40 5.67
C ASN A 35 -9.85 -7.43 4.16
N LEU A 36 -10.88 -6.71 3.70
CA LEU A 36 -11.24 -6.61 2.28
C LEU A 36 -10.53 -5.42 1.61
N ALA A 37 -9.68 -5.69 0.61
CA ALA A 37 -8.88 -4.70 -0.11
C ALA A 37 -8.13 -3.73 0.83
N GLY A 38 -7.60 -4.27 1.93
CA GLY A 38 -6.86 -3.51 2.92
C GLY A 38 -5.53 -2.99 2.42
N SER A 39 -5.03 -1.93 3.04
CA SER A 39 -3.76 -1.29 2.71
C SER A 39 -2.84 -1.24 3.95
N PRO A 40 -2.50 -2.39 4.57
CA PRO A 40 -1.72 -2.45 5.81
C PRO A 40 -0.35 -1.78 5.71
N LEU A 41 0.27 -1.71 4.53
CA LEU A 41 1.54 -1.00 4.33
C LEU A 41 1.38 0.40 3.75
N GLY A 42 0.16 0.92 3.61
CA GLY A 42 -0.10 2.20 2.95
C GLY A 42 -0.15 2.08 1.43
N VAL A 43 -0.20 3.23 0.73
CA VAL A 43 -0.27 3.30 -0.74
C VAL A 43 0.66 4.40 -1.25
N PRO A 44 1.50 4.16 -2.28
CA PRO A 44 2.34 5.18 -2.91
C PRO A 44 1.57 6.41 -3.41
N LYS A 45 0.29 6.26 -3.72
CA LYS A 45 -0.61 7.34 -4.13
C LYS A 45 -0.66 8.49 -3.13
N THR A 46 -0.69 8.20 -1.82
CA THR A 46 -0.80 9.23 -0.79
C THR A 46 0.44 10.09 -0.70
N LEU A 47 1.62 9.54 -1.02
CA LEU A 47 2.86 10.30 -1.10
C LEU A 47 2.75 11.39 -2.18
N ALA A 48 2.27 11.05 -3.38
CA ALA A 48 2.10 12.03 -4.46
C ALA A 48 1.08 13.12 -4.09
N SER A 49 -0.05 12.72 -3.49
CA SER A 49 -1.09 13.66 -3.06
C SER A 49 -0.58 14.61 -1.97
N LEU A 50 0.13 14.12 -0.96
CA LEU A 50 0.67 14.95 0.11
C LEU A 50 1.83 15.84 -0.34
N LEU A 51 2.66 15.35 -1.27
CA LEU A 51 3.85 16.05 -1.75
C LEU A 51 3.51 17.18 -2.73
N SER A 52 2.77 16.86 -3.81
CA SER A 52 2.49 17.81 -4.91
C SER A 52 1.02 18.14 -5.12
N GLY A 53 0.11 17.60 -4.31
CA GLY A 53 -1.33 17.79 -4.49
C GLY A 53 -1.90 17.02 -5.67
N GLU A 54 -1.12 16.11 -6.27
CA GLU A 54 -1.54 15.36 -7.45
C GLU A 54 -2.13 14.01 -7.07
N GLN A 55 -3.32 13.73 -7.60
CA GLN A 55 -4.00 12.45 -7.43
C GLN A 55 -4.71 12.10 -8.73
N ARG A 56 -4.28 11.02 -9.39
CA ARG A 56 -5.05 10.47 -10.52
C ARG A 56 -6.26 9.72 -9.96
N GLU A 57 -7.43 10.35 -9.89
CA GLU A 57 -8.66 9.60 -9.58
C GLU A 57 -9.11 8.79 -10.78
N THR A 58 -9.21 7.47 -10.60
CA THR A 58 -9.86 6.56 -11.55
C THR A 58 -11.36 6.45 -11.32
N VAL A 59 -11.87 6.96 -10.18
CA VAL A 59 -13.22 6.66 -9.68
C VAL A 59 -14.21 7.79 -9.93
N GLN A 60 -13.77 9.04 -9.73
CA GLN A 60 -14.58 10.23 -10.01
C GLN A 60 -13.77 11.21 -10.86
N PRO A 61 -13.56 10.92 -12.17
CA PRO A 61 -12.81 11.78 -13.07
C PRO A 61 -13.32 13.22 -13.07
N LEU A 62 -14.63 13.40 -12.85
CA LEU A 62 -15.26 14.72 -12.75
C LEU A 62 -14.85 15.47 -11.48
N ALA A 63 -14.75 14.81 -10.32
CA ALA A 63 -14.33 15.46 -9.07
C ALA A 63 -12.88 15.93 -9.16
N SER A 64 -11.96 15.08 -9.66
CA SER A 64 -10.58 15.49 -9.90
C SER A 64 -10.45 16.57 -10.95
N TYR A 65 -11.21 16.49 -12.04
CA TYR A 65 -11.24 17.54 -13.06
C TYR A 65 -11.69 18.89 -12.47
N LEU A 66 -12.74 18.89 -11.64
CA LEU A 66 -13.21 20.10 -10.97
C LEU A 66 -12.17 20.64 -9.98
N LEU A 67 -11.55 19.78 -9.17
CA LEU A 67 -10.50 20.18 -8.22
C LEU A 67 -9.28 20.77 -8.95
N ASP A 68 -8.82 20.12 -10.03
CA ASP A 68 -7.70 20.58 -10.86
C ASP A 68 -8.01 21.89 -11.61
N HIS A 69 -9.28 22.11 -11.97
CA HIS A 69 -9.70 23.32 -12.67
C HIS A 69 -9.87 24.51 -11.73
N PHE A 70 -10.32 24.28 -10.49
CA PHE A 70 -10.67 25.34 -9.54
C PHE A 70 -9.64 25.61 -8.44
N MET A 71 -8.68 24.70 -8.20
CA MET A 71 -7.63 24.89 -7.19
C MET A 71 -6.23 24.77 -7.75
N ASN A 72 -5.31 25.59 -7.22
CA ASN A 72 -3.89 25.40 -7.49
C ASN A 72 -3.40 24.13 -6.79
N ARG A 73 -2.52 23.35 -7.43
CA ARG A 73 -1.88 22.14 -6.86
C ARG A 73 -1.33 22.36 -5.45
N LYS A 74 -0.78 23.55 -5.16
CA LYS A 74 -0.27 23.89 -3.82
C LYS A 74 -1.35 23.99 -2.76
N GLU A 75 -2.51 24.55 -3.11
CA GLU A 75 -3.65 24.65 -2.19
C GLU A 75 -4.25 23.27 -1.96
N LEU A 76 -4.33 22.46 -3.03
CA LEU A 76 -4.78 21.08 -2.95
C LEU A 76 -3.85 20.23 -2.07
N ALA A 77 -2.53 20.39 -2.20
CA ALA A 77 -1.55 19.74 -1.32
C ALA A 77 -1.76 20.12 0.15
N ARG A 78 -1.99 21.41 0.45
CA ARG A 78 -2.30 21.88 1.82
C ARG A 78 -3.59 21.25 2.36
N ILE A 79 -4.63 21.16 1.54
CA ILE A 79 -5.88 20.48 1.93
C ILE A 79 -5.59 19.00 2.24
N PHE A 80 -4.86 18.30 1.37
CA PHE A 80 -4.51 16.90 1.58
C PHE A 80 -3.65 16.68 2.84
N ARG A 81 -2.73 17.59 3.15
CA ARG A 81 -1.92 17.54 4.39
C ARG A 81 -2.75 17.72 5.65
N SER A 82 -3.88 18.42 5.57
CA SER A 82 -4.84 18.51 6.69
C SER A 82 -5.64 17.21 6.91
N TRP A 83 -5.69 16.31 5.92
CA TRP A 83 -6.40 15.04 6.02
C TRP A 83 -5.51 13.97 6.64
N THR A 84 -5.56 13.85 7.96
CA THR A 84 -4.75 12.86 8.73
C THR A 84 -4.94 11.40 8.25
N GLY A 85 -6.10 11.08 7.67
CA GLY A 85 -6.33 9.78 7.03
C GLY A 85 -5.37 9.46 5.87
N LEU A 86 -4.95 10.47 5.09
CA LEU A 86 -3.94 10.29 4.03
C LEU A 86 -2.56 10.02 4.62
N ALA A 87 -2.18 10.73 5.69
CA ALA A 87 -0.91 10.51 6.39
C ALA A 87 -0.83 9.08 6.97
N ALA A 88 -1.94 8.55 7.51
CA ALA A 88 -2.02 7.17 7.97
C ALA A 88 -1.80 6.13 6.86
N LEU A 89 -2.01 6.51 5.60
CA LEU A 89 -1.84 5.68 4.42
C LEU A 89 -0.50 5.91 3.70
N LEU A 90 0.41 6.71 4.26
CA LEU A 90 1.77 6.77 3.73
C LEU A 90 2.42 5.39 3.78
N PRO A 91 3.27 5.07 2.78
CA PRO A 91 3.97 3.80 2.72
C PRO A 91 4.80 3.51 3.97
N LYS A 92 4.70 2.26 4.46
CA LYS A 92 5.40 1.79 5.67
C LYS A 92 6.44 0.76 5.30
N GLY A 93 7.57 0.80 5.99
CA GLY A 93 8.66 -0.15 5.83
C GLY A 93 9.84 0.34 5.01
N GLY A 94 9.75 1.55 4.44
CA GLY A 94 10.84 2.19 3.73
C GLY A 94 11.44 1.29 2.64
N SER A 95 12.76 1.36 2.50
CA SER A 95 13.50 0.58 1.50
C SER A 95 13.47 -0.93 1.76
N ALA A 96 13.19 -1.36 3.00
CA ALA A 96 13.13 -2.79 3.34
C ALA A 96 11.93 -3.50 2.70
N VAL A 97 10.82 -2.79 2.51
CA VAL A 97 9.60 -3.34 1.87
C VAL A 97 9.49 -2.88 0.41
N TRP A 98 9.74 -1.60 0.15
CA TRP A 98 9.46 -0.98 -1.15
C TRP A 98 10.64 -0.99 -2.12
N GLY A 99 11.79 -1.53 -1.70
CA GLY A 99 13.01 -1.60 -2.51
C GLY A 99 13.94 -0.40 -2.32
N ASP A 100 15.14 -0.54 -2.85
CA ASP A 100 16.19 0.47 -2.83
C ASP A 100 16.66 0.80 -4.25
N LEU A 101 17.75 1.56 -4.40
CA LEU A 101 18.25 1.95 -5.73
C LEU A 101 18.81 0.78 -6.56
N SER A 102 19.00 -0.41 -5.96
CA SER A 102 19.44 -1.62 -6.64
C SER A 102 18.29 -2.46 -7.19
N GLY A 103 17.08 -2.30 -6.63
CA GLY A 103 15.88 -3.02 -7.06
C GLY A 103 14.77 -3.04 -6.01
N ALA A 104 13.62 -3.56 -6.39
CA ALA A 104 12.50 -3.83 -5.49
C ALA A 104 12.09 -5.32 -5.49
N PRO A 105 11.49 -5.81 -4.38
CA PRO A 105 11.00 -7.18 -4.30
C PRO A 105 10.01 -7.56 -5.40
N ASP A 106 9.18 -6.60 -5.79
CA ASP A 106 8.12 -6.70 -6.79
C ASP A 106 8.58 -6.28 -8.19
N ASP A 107 9.88 -6.12 -8.44
CA ASP A 107 10.39 -5.77 -9.77
C ASP A 107 9.94 -6.81 -10.82
N PRO A 108 9.59 -6.34 -12.04
CA PRO A 108 9.21 -7.22 -13.12
C PRO A 108 10.37 -8.17 -13.43
N VAL A 109 10.07 -9.46 -13.50
CA VAL A 109 11.07 -10.47 -13.85
C VAL A 109 11.55 -10.16 -15.27
N SER A 110 12.83 -9.83 -15.41
CA SER A 110 13.46 -9.77 -16.72
C SER A 110 13.42 -11.18 -17.29
N ASN A 111 12.54 -11.42 -18.27
CA ASN A 111 12.54 -12.65 -19.04
C ASN A 111 13.85 -12.72 -19.84
N HIS A 112 14.93 -13.17 -19.22
CA HIS A 112 16.10 -13.70 -19.91
C HIS A 112 15.78 -15.13 -20.38
N THR A 113 14.75 -15.28 -21.20
CA THR A 113 14.49 -16.48 -22.00
C THR A 113 14.07 -16.03 -23.39
N ASP A 114 15.06 -15.60 -24.17
CA ASP A 114 15.19 -15.90 -25.60
C ASP A 114 16.58 -15.47 -26.09
N VAL A 115 17.60 -16.25 -25.71
CA VAL A 115 18.84 -16.34 -26.50
C VAL A 115 18.52 -17.17 -27.75
N SER A 116 17.78 -16.60 -28.71
CA SER A 116 17.78 -17.03 -30.13
C SER A 116 16.73 -16.29 -30.99
N SER A 117 16.79 -14.97 -31.08
CA SER A 117 16.37 -14.28 -32.32
C SER A 117 16.97 -12.88 -32.38
N GLN A 118 18.19 -12.79 -32.90
CA GLN A 118 18.73 -11.54 -33.41
C GLN A 118 17.96 -11.15 -34.67
N THR A 119 16.83 -10.48 -34.49
CA THR A 119 16.29 -9.53 -35.46
C THR A 119 16.08 -8.24 -34.70
N ALA A 120 16.88 -7.24 -35.03
CA ALA A 120 16.88 -5.92 -34.43
C ALA A 120 15.56 -5.20 -34.73
N ASP A 121 14.57 -5.37 -33.85
CA ASP A 121 13.50 -4.40 -33.68
C ASP A 121 13.86 -3.50 -32.49
N SER A 122 14.28 -2.28 -32.80
CA SER A 122 14.89 -1.30 -31.88
C SER A 122 13.90 -0.60 -30.94
N ASN A 123 12.77 -1.23 -30.60
CA ASN A 123 11.72 -0.66 -29.73
C ASN A 123 11.37 -1.56 -28.54
N VAL A 124 12.35 -2.25 -27.95
CA VAL A 124 12.13 -2.98 -26.69
C VAL A 124 11.99 -1.96 -25.56
N HIS A 125 10.74 -1.67 -25.18
CA HIS A 125 10.43 -0.82 -24.03
C HIS A 125 10.78 -1.61 -22.76
N SER A 126 11.91 -1.30 -22.14
CA SER A 126 12.30 -1.89 -20.86
C SER A 126 11.37 -1.41 -19.75
N ASP A 127 11.08 -2.28 -18.79
CA ASP A 127 10.44 -1.84 -17.55
C ASP A 127 11.43 -1.12 -16.65
N VAL A 128 10.91 -0.16 -15.88
CA VAL A 128 11.65 0.52 -14.82
C VAL A 128 11.46 -0.26 -13.52
N SER A 129 12.57 -0.55 -12.82
CA SER A 129 12.54 -1.08 -11.44
C SER A 129 11.76 -0.15 -10.51
N PHE A 130 11.03 -0.68 -9.53
CA PHE A 130 10.21 0.05 -8.58
C PHE A 130 10.97 0.57 -7.34
N GLY A 131 12.26 0.24 -7.20
CA GLY A 131 13.02 0.60 -5.99
C GLY A 131 13.29 2.10 -5.84
N GLY A 132 13.37 2.83 -6.95
CA GLY A 132 13.25 4.29 -6.94
C GLY A 132 11.78 4.70 -6.74
N GLN A 133 11.43 5.33 -5.62
CA GLN A 133 10.07 5.82 -5.41
C GLN A 133 9.80 7.13 -6.17
N ILE A 134 10.77 8.05 -6.17
CA ILE A 134 10.73 9.31 -6.91
C ILE A 134 11.98 9.38 -7.80
N ARG A 135 11.78 9.72 -9.08
CA ARG A 135 12.85 9.85 -10.09
C ARG A 135 12.92 11.26 -10.65
N PHE A 136 14.12 11.71 -10.96
CA PHE A 136 14.39 12.97 -11.64
C PHE A 136 15.26 12.70 -12.87
N ASP A 137 14.91 13.28 -14.02
CA ASP A 137 15.65 13.07 -15.28
C ASP A 137 16.97 13.86 -15.37
N SER A 138 17.03 15.01 -14.71
CA SER A 138 18.16 15.95 -14.77
C SER A 138 18.65 16.30 -13.37
N ASP A 139 19.97 16.47 -13.21
CA ASP A 139 20.84 16.91 -12.08
C ASP A 139 20.22 17.60 -10.83
N GLY A 140 19.10 17.11 -10.32
CA GLY A 140 18.39 17.67 -9.19
C GLY A 140 18.77 16.98 -7.88
N LEU A 141 18.06 15.90 -7.56
CA LEU A 141 18.21 15.14 -6.31
C LEU A 141 18.61 13.67 -6.55
N GLY A 142 18.67 13.23 -7.82
CA GLY A 142 18.82 11.81 -8.16
C GLY A 142 17.61 10.96 -7.73
N ASN A 143 17.64 9.67 -8.08
CA ASN A 143 16.57 8.75 -7.70
C ASN A 143 16.51 8.59 -6.17
N GLN A 144 15.30 8.68 -5.63
CA GLN A 144 15.03 8.56 -4.20
C GLN A 144 14.34 7.23 -3.91
N THR A 145 14.77 6.53 -2.87
CA THR A 145 14.03 5.37 -2.33
C THR A 145 12.76 5.84 -1.62
N MET A 146 11.95 4.91 -1.10
CA MET A 146 10.78 5.28 -0.29
C MET A 146 11.16 6.15 0.93
N ASP A 147 12.28 5.86 1.61
CA ASP A 147 12.75 6.65 2.74
C ASP A 147 13.13 8.08 2.32
N GLY A 148 13.87 8.21 1.21
CA GLY A 148 14.21 9.52 0.65
C GLY A 148 12.98 10.31 0.21
N ALA A 149 11.99 9.64 -0.37
CA ALA A 149 10.75 10.26 -0.80
C ALA A 149 9.89 10.75 0.38
N LEU A 150 9.83 9.98 1.48
CA LEU A 150 9.19 10.43 2.72
C LEU A 150 9.94 11.62 3.34
N GLN A 151 11.28 11.62 3.30
CA GLN A 151 12.07 12.76 3.76
C GLN A 151 11.78 14.02 2.94
N LEU A 152 11.72 13.92 1.61
CA LEU A 152 11.32 15.04 0.75
C LEU A 152 9.92 15.56 1.08
N LEU A 153 9.00 14.67 1.43
CA LEU A 153 7.68 15.08 1.92
C LEU A 153 7.83 15.87 3.23
N PHE A 154 8.50 15.34 4.24
CA PHE A 154 8.66 16.00 5.53
C PHE A 154 9.35 17.37 5.40
N ASP A 155 10.38 17.48 4.55
CA ASP A 155 11.05 18.75 4.27
C ASP A 155 10.14 19.78 3.58
N ALA A 156 9.12 19.31 2.87
CA ALA A 156 8.12 20.16 2.20
C ALA A 156 6.93 20.56 3.10
N LEU A 157 6.83 20.00 4.32
CA LEU A 157 5.81 20.33 5.31
C LEU A 157 6.22 21.51 6.18
N ASP A 158 5.26 22.30 6.63
CA ASP A 158 5.51 23.29 7.67
C ASP A 158 5.69 22.66 9.07
N ALA A 159 6.11 23.47 10.05
CA ALA A 159 6.43 22.99 11.39
C ALA A 159 5.22 22.34 12.11
N ASP A 160 4.00 22.82 11.86
CA ASP A 160 2.79 22.26 12.48
C ASP A 160 2.38 20.96 11.80
N GLU A 161 2.46 20.90 10.47
CA GLU A 161 2.24 19.70 9.67
C GLU A 161 3.23 18.58 10.09
N GLN A 162 4.53 18.89 10.17
CA GLN A 162 5.55 17.94 10.64
C GLN A 162 5.26 17.46 12.07
N ARG A 163 4.92 18.38 12.97
CA ARG A 163 4.59 18.05 14.37
C ARG A 163 3.39 17.11 14.45
N LEU A 164 2.35 17.32 13.65
CA LEU A 164 1.19 16.43 13.62
C LEU A 164 1.57 15.04 13.09
N MET A 165 2.34 14.96 12.00
CA MET A 165 2.77 13.68 11.44
C MET A 165 3.62 12.86 12.42
N HIS A 166 4.63 13.47 13.03
CA HIS A 166 5.52 12.78 13.98
C HIS A 166 4.86 12.46 15.34
N ARG A 167 3.79 13.18 15.70
CA ARG A 167 3.02 12.88 16.91
C ARG A 167 2.22 11.61 16.76
N ASP A 168 1.64 11.36 15.59
CA ASP A 168 0.58 10.35 15.43
C ASP A 168 1.00 9.11 14.64
N TYR A 169 2.05 9.20 13.82
CA TYR A 169 2.42 8.13 12.88
C TYR A 169 3.88 7.73 12.96
N SER A 170 4.12 6.46 12.59
CA SER A 170 5.43 5.90 12.34
C SER A 170 5.41 5.06 11.07
N PHE A 171 6.49 5.13 10.30
CA PHE A 171 6.60 4.52 8.96
C PHE A 171 7.74 3.50 8.86
N GLY A 172 8.47 3.25 9.95
CA GLY A 172 9.65 2.38 9.98
C GLY A 172 9.35 0.87 10.10
N VAL A 173 10.37 0.11 10.49
CA VAL A 173 10.32 -1.35 10.71
C VAL A 173 11.03 -1.68 12.02
N PHE A 174 10.41 -2.50 12.87
CA PHE A 174 11.11 -3.16 13.97
C PHE A 174 11.55 -4.55 13.56
N ARG A 175 12.76 -4.94 13.96
CA ARG A 175 13.43 -6.19 13.58
C ARG A 175 13.66 -7.13 14.76
N THR A 176 13.42 -6.68 15.97
CA THR A 176 13.68 -7.45 17.19
C THR A 176 12.48 -7.45 18.13
N GLN A 177 12.36 -8.50 18.93
CA GLN A 177 11.33 -8.56 19.98
C GLN A 177 11.51 -7.44 21.01
N SER A 178 12.76 -7.05 21.31
CA SER A 178 13.06 -5.94 22.23
C SER A 178 12.46 -4.61 21.77
N GLU A 179 12.54 -4.31 20.46
CA GLU A 179 11.92 -3.10 19.89
C GLU A 179 10.39 -3.13 20.00
N MET A 180 9.78 -4.29 19.71
CA MET A 180 8.33 -4.51 19.84
C MET A 180 7.86 -4.30 21.30
N ASP A 181 8.56 -4.91 22.25
CA ASP A 181 8.21 -4.84 23.68
C ASP A 181 8.36 -3.41 24.23
N ALA A 182 9.41 -2.70 23.81
CA ALA A 182 9.67 -1.33 24.24
C ALA A 182 8.61 -0.33 23.78
N HIS A 183 7.98 -0.58 22.62
CA HIS A 183 7.02 0.34 21.99
C HIS A 183 5.59 -0.19 21.93
N LYS A 184 5.29 -1.33 22.58
CA LYS A 184 3.95 -1.95 22.53
C LYS A 184 2.79 -1.02 22.89
N ASP A 185 3.04 -0.06 23.80
CA ASP A 185 2.06 0.90 24.31
C ASP A 185 2.18 2.29 23.65
N ASP A 186 3.00 2.42 22.61
CA ASP A 186 3.15 3.66 21.84
C ASP A 186 2.10 3.74 20.73
N HIS A 187 1.17 4.70 20.83
CA HIS A 187 0.09 4.84 19.87
C HIS A 187 0.56 5.14 18.44
N ARG A 188 1.78 5.67 18.27
CA ARG A 188 2.36 6.01 16.97
C ARG A 188 2.59 4.79 16.09
N VAL A 189 2.84 3.63 16.70
CA VAL A 189 3.14 2.39 15.98
C VAL A 189 1.92 1.52 15.76
N TRP A 190 0.77 1.80 16.38
CA TRP A 190 -0.43 0.96 16.30
C TRP A 190 -1.11 0.93 14.92
N THR A 191 -0.78 1.87 14.03
CA THR A 191 -1.18 1.82 12.61
C THR A 191 -0.09 1.21 11.72
N ASN A 192 1.05 0.80 12.27
CA ASN A 192 2.13 0.22 11.50
C ASN A 192 2.30 -1.28 11.83
N PRO A 193 1.81 -2.19 10.97
CA PRO A 193 1.90 -3.63 11.21
C PRO A 193 3.34 -4.16 11.22
N LEU A 194 4.33 -3.36 10.81
CA LEU A 194 5.76 -3.69 10.90
C LEU A 194 6.39 -3.27 12.24
N GLN A 195 5.63 -2.64 13.13
CA GLN A 195 6.09 -2.10 14.42
C GLN A 195 5.16 -2.42 15.59
N HIS A 196 4.13 -3.24 15.37
CA HIS A 196 3.36 -3.85 16.45
C HIS A 196 3.08 -5.33 16.13
N GLN A 197 2.81 -6.10 17.17
CA GLN A 197 2.43 -7.52 17.05
C GLN A 197 0.92 -7.66 16.96
N LEU A 198 0.46 -8.75 16.36
CA LEU A 198 -0.94 -9.19 16.46
C LEU A 198 -1.34 -9.40 17.93
N PRO A 199 -2.64 -9.21 18.25
CA PRO A 199 -3.14 -9.33 19.62
C PRO A 199 -2.98 -10.76 20.17
N ASN A 200 -3.10 -10.89 21.49
CA ASN A 200 -3.13 -12.20 22.14
C ASN A 200 -4.51 -12.85 21.95
N ALA A 201 -4.77 -13.33 20.74
CA ALA A 201 -6.06 -13.84 20.30
C ALA A 201 -5.93 -15.13 19.45
N PRO A 202 -5.47 -16.25 20.04
CA PRO A 202 -5.30 -17.52 19.32
C PRO A 202 -6.60 -18.08 18.73
N ASN A 203 -7.77 -17.70 19.26
CA ASN A 203 -9.07 -18.15 18.73
C ASN A 203 -9.58 -17.25 17.58
N MET A 204 -9.01 -16.05 17.41
CA MET A 204 -9.39 -15.15 16.32
C MET A 204 -8.76 -15.58 15.00
N SER A 205 -9.48 -15.35 13.90
CA SER A 205 -8.95 -15.51 12.54
C SER A 205 -8.93 -14.19 11.75
N ILE A 206 -7.87 -13.96 10.97
CA ILE A 206 -7.74 -12.84 10.04
C ILE A 206 -7.85 -13.38 8.61
N TYR A 207 -8.79 -12.84 7.83
CA TYR A 207 -8.99 -13.18 6.43
C TYR A 207 -8.64 -11.97 5.57
N CYS A 208 -7.58 -12.07 4.76
CA CYS A 208 -7.18 -11.04 3.82
C CYS A 208 -7.73 -11.37 2.44
N LEU A 209 -8.73 -10.61 2.00
CA LEU A 209 -9.40 -10.78 0.72
C LEU A 209 -9.03 -9.59 -0.17
N TYR A 210 -8.34 -9.81 -1.27
CA TYR A 210 -7.95 -8.72 -2.16
C TYR A 210 -7.84 -9.17 -3.61
N GLY A 211 -8.07 -8.21 -4.51
CA GLY A 211 -7.88 -8.41 -5.93
C GLY A 211 -6.46 -8.11 -6.36
N HIS A 212 -6.06 -8.68 -7.49
CA HIS A 212 -4.76 -8.38 -8.11
C HIS A 212 -4.84 -8.44 -9.64
N GLY A 213 -3.78 -8.00 -10.31
CA GLY A 213 -3.67 -7.98 -11.78
C GLY A 213 -4.10 -6.67 -12.45
N ALA A 214 -4.56 -5.67 -11.67
CA ALA A 214 -4.85 -4.33 -12.19
C ALA A 214 -3.59 -3.44 -12.12
N ALA A 215 -3.38 -2.63 -13.16
CA ALA A 215 -2.28 -1.65 -13.21
C ALA A 215 -2.43 -0.63 -12.07
N THR A 216 -1.41 -0.51 -11.23
CA THR A 216 -1.48 0.24 -9.96
C THR A 216 -0.27 1.13 -9.76
N GLU A 217 -0.47 2.35 -9.26
CA GLU A 217 0.60 3.33 -9.05
C GLU A 217 1.64 2.82 -8.04
N ARG A 218 2.90 2.75 -8.48
CA ARG A 218 4.00 2.21 -7.67
C ARG A 218 5.11 3.21 -7.43
N ALA A 219 5.44 4.06 -8.40
CA ALA A 219 6.46 5.11 -8.27
C ALA A 219 6.21 6.27 -9.26
N TYR A 220 6.99 7.34 -9.17
CA TYR A 220 6.76 8.57 -9.94
C TYR A 220 8.03 9.18 -10.51
N TYR A 221 7.89 9.85 -11.65
CA TYR A 221 8.84 10.84 -12.15
C TYR A 221 8.38 12.22 -11.71
N TYR A 222 9.32 12.99 -11.16
CA TYR A 222 9.10 14.34 -10.67
C TYR A 222 10.05 15.33 -11.33
N THR A 223 9.60 16.57 -11.42
CA THR A 223 10.39 17.72 -11.84
C THR A 223 10.11 18.91 -10.94
N PHE A 224 11.03 19.86 -10.91
CA PHE A 224 10.85 21.11 -10.17
C PHE A 224 9.85 22.01 -10.89
N ASP A 225 8.93 22.57 -10.12
CA ASP A 225 7.97 23.55 -10.58
C ASP A 225 8.46 24.96 -10.28
N ASN A 226 9.07 25.58 -11.29
CA ASN A 226 9.62 26.94 -11.21
C ASN A 226 8.54 28.03 -11.43
N SER A 227 7.26 27.66 -11.55
CA SER A 227 6.17 28.60 -11.83
C SER A 227 5.70 29.41 -10.61
N SER A 228 6.42 29.33 -9.49
CA SER A 228 5.99 29.91 -8.22
C SER A 228 7.19 30.39 -7.39
N ASP A 229 6.97 31.39 -6.54
CA ASP A 229 8.02 32.04 -5.74
C ASP A 229 8.74 31.11 -4.73
N ALA A 230 8.21 29.91 -4.51
CA ALA A 230 8.82 28.87 -3.67
C ALA A 230 8.97 27.57 -4.47
N PRO A 231 10.14 26.92 -4.44
CA PRO A 231 10.37 25.67 -5.15
C PRO A 231 9.36 24.62 -4.71
N SER A 232 8.70 23.99 -5.67
CA SER A 232 7.75 22.89 -5.42
C SER A 232 8.00 21.77 -6.41
N LEU A 233 7.53 20.58 -6.09
CA LEU A 233 7.65 19.40 -6.94
C LEU A 233 6.33 19.16 -7.67
N LYS A 234 6.40 18.68 -8.92
CA LYS A 234 5.26 18.18 -9.68
C LYS A 234 5.63 16.93 -10.47
N ILE A 235 4.65 16.08 -10.75
CA ILE A 235 4.84 14.90 -11.58
C ILE A 235 5.27 15.35 -12.98
N ASP A 236 6.36 14.76 -13.45
CA ASP A 236 6.85 15.00 -14.80
C ASP A 236 6.08 14.14 -15.80
N ARG A 237 5.15 14.81 -16.49
CA ARG A 237 4.24 14.21 -17.46
C ARG A 237 4.86 14.02 -18.85
N THR A 238 6.15 14.29 -19.01
CA THR A 238 6.87 14.08 -20.27
C THR A 238 6.72 12.62 -20.72
N PRO A 239 6.30 12.35 -21.97
CA PRO A 239 6.16 10.98 -22.48
C PRO A 239 7.48 10.23 -22.45
N ARG A 240 7.44 8.97 -22.02
CA ARG A 240 8.60 8.09 -21.93
C ARG A 240 8.32 6.77 -22.66
N PRO A 241 9.25 6.27 -23.49
CA PRO A 241 9.10 4.98 -24.17
C PRO A 241 9.40 3.80 -23.22
N LEU A 242 8.72 3.75 -22.08
CA LEU A 242 8.90 2.74 -21.04
C LEU A 242 7.56 2.03 -20.82
N ARG A 243 7.57 0.70 -20.81
CA ARG A 243 6.34 -0.11 -20.88
C ARG A 243 5.44 0.08 -19.66
N ASN A 244 6.03 0.23 -18.49
CA ASN A 244 5.32 0.39 -17.23
C ASN A 244 5.18 1.85 -16.79
N VAL A 245 5.37 2.84 -17.67
CA VAL A 245 5.26 4.27 -17.32
C VAL A 245 4.16 4.95 -18.12
N ASP A 246 3.21 5.58 -17.42
CA ASP A 246 2.12 6.35 -18.03
C ASP A 246 2.03 7.74 -17.38
N ILE A 247 2.27 8.80 -18.17
CA ILE A 247 2.20 10.21 -17.75
C ILE A 247 3.02 10.46 -16.46
N GLY A 248 4.28 9.98 -16.45
CA GLY A 248 5.17 10.13 -15.29
C GLY A 248 4.90 9.19 -14.11
N ILE A 249 3.87 8.34 -14.18
CA ILE A 249 3.54 7.36 -13.15
C ILE A 249 4.08 6.00 -13.58
N VAL A 250 4.89 5.39 -12.72
CA VAL A 250 5.37 4.01 -12.88
C VAL A 250 4.33 3.08 -12.27
N ASN A 251 3.75 2.21 -13.08
CA ASN A 251 2.71 1.27 -12.69
C ASN A 251 3.29 -0.12 -12.41
N GLY A 252 2.89 -0.70 -11.28
CA GLY A 252 3.10 -2.11 -10.95
C GLY A 252 1.77 -2.87 -10.89
N GLU A 253 1.80 -4.05 -10.29
CA GLU A 253 0.62 -4.88 -10.07
C GLU A 253 -0.08 -4.53 -8.74
N GLY A 254 -1.42 -4.58 -8.74
CA GLY A 254 -2.25 -4.40 -7.56
C GLY A 254 -3.73 -4.51 -7.89
N ASP A 255 -4.57 -3.81 -7.13
CA ASP A 255 -6.03 -3.74 -7.35
C ASP A 255 -6.47 -2.43 -8.08
N GLY A 256 -5.53 -1.69 -8.67
CA GLY A 256 -5.78 -0.41 -9.33
C GLY A 256 -5.64 0.80 -8.39
N THR A 257 -5.53 0.58 -7.08
CA THR A 257 -5.26 1.63 -6.08
C THR A 257 -4.13 1.25 -5.13
N VAL A 258 -4.15 0.03 -4.61
CA VAL A 258 -3.22 -0.50 -3.62
C VAL A 258 -2.27 -1.49 -4.30
N PRO A 259 -0.94 -1.27 -4.23
CA PRO A 259 0.01 -2.21 -4.80
C PRO A 259 -0.04 -3.57 -4.11
N LEU A 260 0.28 -4.63 -4.85
CA LEU A 260 0.23 -6.02 -4.37
C LEU A 260 1.07 -6.24 -3.10
N LEU A 261 2.22 -5.59 -2.97
CA LEU A 261 3.02 -5.62 -1.74
C LEU A 261 2.22 -5.18 -0.51
N SER A 262 1.47 -4.08 -0.62
CA SER A 262 0.66 -3.59 0.49
C SER A 262 -0.56 -4.46 0.73
N LEU A 263 -1.21 -4.98 -0.31
CA LEU A 263 -2.36 -5.87 -0.17
C LEU A 263 -2.02 -7.17 0.55
N GLY A 264 -0.90 -7.80 0.16
CA GLY A 264 -0.67 -9.21 0.45
C GLY A 264 0.50 -9.52 1.37
N TYR A 265 1.56 -8.70 1.45
CA TYR A 265 2.80 -9.08 2.15
C TYR A 265 2.57 -9.47 3.61
N MET A 266 1.79 -8.67 4.33
CA MET A 266 1.51 -8.94 5.74
C MET A 266 0.80 -10.27 5.94
N CYS A 267 -0.18 -10.61 5.09
CA CYS A 267 -0.99 -11.81 5.26
C CYS A 267 -0.32 -13.07 4.70
N ALA A 268 0.43 -12.92 3.61
CA ALA A 268 1.14 -13.98 2.94
C ALA A 268 2.40 -14.43 3.70
N ASP A 269 3.05 -13.52 4.43
CA ASP A 269 4.34 -13.81 5.09
C ASP A 269 4.47 -13.19 6.49
N ALA A 270 4.52 -11.86 6.63
CA ALA A 270 4.96 -11.26 7.89
C ALA A 270 4.11 -11.63 9.12
N TRP A 271 2.77 -11.62 9.03
CA TRP A 271 1.88 -12.10 10.11
C TRP A 271 1.88 -13.62 10.30
N ARG A 272 2.67 -14.38 9.53
CA ARG A 272 2.93 -15.80 9.77
C ARG A 272 4.22 -16.03 10.54
N LYS A 273 5.05 -14.99 10.71
CA LYS A 273 6.31 -15.04 11.45
C LYS A 273 6.09 -14.78 12.95
N PRO A 274 6.83 -15.45 13.85
CA PRO A 274 6.68 -15.28 15.30
C PRO A 274 6.88 -13.84 15.78
N LEU A 275 7.74 -13.05 15.12
CA LEU A 275 7.99 -11.67 15.49
C LEU A 275 6.72 -10.79 15.40
N TYR A 276 5.87 -11.01 14.40
CA TYR A 276 4.64 -10.23 14.21
C TYR A 276 3.40 -10.96 14.75
N ASN A 277 3.45 -12.28 14.88
CA ASN A 277 2.34 -13.11 15.35
C ASN A 277 2.80 -14.11 16.44
N PRO A 278 3.12 -13.60 17.65
CA PRO A 278 3.64 -14.43 18.74
C PRO A 278 2.62 -15.44 19.30
N HIS A 279 1.32 -15.21 19.04
CA HIS A 279 0.22 -16.02 19.58
C HIS A 279 -0.39 -16.98 18.56
N GLY A 280 0.13 -17.02 17.34
CA GLY A 280 -0.34 -17.96 16.31
C GLY A 280 -1.76 -17.70 15.81
N VAL A 281 -2.19 -16.43 15.77
CA VAL A 281 -3.46 -16.00 15.15
C VAL A 281 -3.54 -16.58 13.74
N ARG A 282 -4.66 -17.25 13.39
CA ARG A 282 -4.83 -17.83 12.06
C ARG A 282 -4.96 -16.72 11.02
N VAL A 283 -4.12 -16.74 9.98
CA VAL A 283 -4.16 -15.78 8.88
C VAL A 283 -4.39 -16.50 7.56
N VAL A 284 -5.46 -16.14 6.85
CA VAL A 284 -5.85 -16.71 5.56
C VAL A 284 -5.77 -15.65 4.47
N THR A 285 -5.16 -15.97 3.34
CA THR A 285 -5.07 -15.08 2.18
C THR A 285 -5.93 -15.61 1.02
N ARG A 286 -6.81 -14.77 0.50
CA ARG A 286 -7.72 -15.08 -0.62
C ARG A 286 -7.50 -14.03 -1.71
N GLU A 287 -6.87 -14.47 -2.79
CA GLU A 287 -6.64 -13.63 -3.97
C GLU A 287 -7.76 -13.80 -5.00
N PHE A 288 -8.11 -12.70 -5.66
CA PHE A 288 -9.13 -12.64 -6.71
C PHE A 288 -8.51 -11.99 -7.95
N VAL A 289 -8.35 -12.76 -9.03
CA VAL A 289 -7.80 -12.24 -10.28
C VAL A 289 -8.79 -11.22 -10.85
N HIS A 290 -8.33 -10.00 -11.13
CA HIS A 290 -9.15 -8.98 -11.77
C HIS A 290 -9.41 -9.35 -13.24
N ASN A 291 -10.65 -9.73 -13.56
CA ASN A 291 -11.07 -10.06 -14.92
C ASN A 291 -12.39 -9.36 -15.27
N PRO A 292 -12.37 -8.03 -15.50
CA PRO A 292 -13.59 -7.28 -15.70
C PRO A 292 -14.22 -7.57 -17.06
N LEU A 293 -15.54 -7.72 -17.09
CA LEU A 293 -16.31 -7.53 -18.31
C LEU A 293 -16.14 -6.09 -18.80
N ALA A 294 -16.13 -5.91 -20.12
CA ALA A 294 -16.01 -4.58 -20.70
C ALA A 294 -17.10 -3.63 -20.17
N VAL A 295 -16.72 -2.38 -19.89
CA VAL A 295 -17.55 -1.35 -19.24
C VAL A 295 -18.92 -1.14 -19.91
N PHE A 296 -19.05 -1.41 -21.20
CA PHE A 296 -20.33 -1.32 -21.93
C PHE A 296 -21.33 -2.44 -21.58
N LYS A 297 -20.89 -3.53 -20.95
CA LYS A 297 -21.75 -4.63 -20.49
C LYS A 297 -22.14 -4.52 -19.02
N ASP A 298 -21.21 -4.03 -18.19
CA ASP A 298 -21.46 -3.76 -16.78
C ASP A 298 -20.57 -2.61 -16.31
N ILE A 299 -21.19 -1.55 -15.80
CA ILE A 299 -20.49 -0.35 -15.29
C ILE A 299 -19.59 -0.70 -14.09
N ARG A 300 -19.87 -1.81 -13.39
CA ARG A 300 -19.05 -2.32 -12.27
C ARG A 300 -18.04 -3.39 -12.69
N GLY A 301 -17.85 -3.63 -13.99
CA GLY A 301 -16.90 -4.61 -14.51
C GLY A 301 -17.34 -6.08 -14.35
N GLY A 302 -18.58 -6.36 -13.93
CA GLY A 302 -19.11 -7.73 -13.82
C GLY A 302 -18.70 -8.48 -12.56
N ALA A 303 -19.17 -9.72 -12.44
CA ALA A 303 -19.03 -10.55 -11.23
C ALA A 303 -17.58 -10.90 -10.84
N ASP A 304 -16.65 -10.82 -11.81
CA ASP A 304 -15.23 -11.16 -11.64
C ASP A 304 -14.33 -9.91 -11.56
N ALA A 305 -14.91 -8.71 -11.54
CA ALA A 305 -14.15 -7.50 -11.26
C ALA A 305 -13.61 -7.55 -9.82
N ALA A 306 -12.30 -7.35 -9.71
CA ALA A 306 -11.59 -7.35 -8.43
C ALA A 306 -10.69 -6.11 -8.27
N ASP A 307 -10.98 -5.00 -8.96
CA ASP A 307 -10.31 -3.75 -8.63
C ASP A 307 -10.78 -3.24 -7.26
N HIS A 308 -10.06 -2.26 -6.71
CA HIS A 308 -10.17 -1.79 -5.34
C HIS A 308 -11.62 -1.54 -4.87
N ILE A 309 -12.50 -1.12 -5.79
CA ILE A 309 -13.90 -0.82 -5.48
C ILE A 309 -14.81 -1.96 -5.91
N ASN A 310 -14.67 -2.43 -7.16
CA ASN A 310 -15.61 -3.42 -7.70
C ASN A 310 -15.47 -4.81 -7.05
N ILE A 311 -14.38 -5.05 -6.31
CA ILE A 311 -14.24 -6.24 -5.45
C ILE A 311 -15.40 -6.41 -4.45
N LEU A 312 -16.07 -5.33 -4.05
CA LEU A 312 -17.27 -5.39 -3.20
C LEU A 312 -18.47 -6.06 -3.90
N GLY A 313 -18.50 -6.05 -5.24
CA GLY A 313 -19.50 -6.73 -6.05
C GLY A 313 -19.08 -8.13 -6.48
N ASN A 314 -17.87 -8.58 -6.13
CA ASN A 314 -17.34 -9.86 -6.57
C ASN A 314 -18.08 -11.02 -5.87
N HIS A 315 -18.53 -11.99 -6.68
CA HIS A 315 -19.34 -13.11 -6.18
C HIS A 315 -18.54 -14.06 -5.28
N ASP A 316 -17.30 -14.38 -5.65
CA ASP A 316 -16.45 -15.26 -4.84
C ASP A 316 -16.11 -14.61 -3.50
N VAL A 317 -15.82 -13.31 -3.49
CA VAL A 317 -15.58 -12.53 -2.26
C VAL A 317 -16.80 -12.61 -1.36
N THR A 318 -17.98 -12.34 -1.92
CA THR A 318 -19.25 -12.40 -1.18
C THR A 318 -19.48 -13.79 -0.61
N ALA A 319 -19.21 -14.84 -1.38
CA ALA A 319 -19.34 -16.22 -0.93
C ALA A 319 -18.38 -16.54 0.24
N ASP A 320 -17.13 -16.07 0.18
CA ASP A 320 -16.17 -16.25 1.27
C ASP A 320 -16.56 -15.48 2.53
N VAL A 321 -17.03 -14.23 2.39
CA VAL A 321 -17.55 -13.43 3.51
C VAL A 321 -18.73 -14.16 4.16
N LEU A 322 -19.67 -14.67 3.36
CA LEU A 322 -20.84 -15.42 3.84
C LEU A 322 -20.44 -16.69 4.59
N ARG A 323 -19.42 -17.42 4.13
CA ARG A 323 -18.89 -18.60 4.86
C ARG A 323 -18.33 -18.20 6.22
N VAL A 324 -17.52 -17.14 6.29
CA VAL A 324 -16.93 -16.68 7.56
C VAL A 324 -18.04 -16.27 8.54
N VAL A 325 -18.99 -15.43 8.14
CA VAL A 325 -20.04 -14.93 9.05
C VAL A 325 -21.07 -16.00 9.42
N ALA A 326 -21.20 -17.08 8.63
CA ALA A 326 -22.06 -18.23 8.93
C ALA A 326 -21.40 -19.26 9.87
N GLY A 327 -20.19 -19.01 10.39
CA GLY A 327 -19.48 -19.96 11.26
C GLY A 327 -18.75 -21.09 10.49
N HIS A 328 -18.52 -20.89 9.19
CA HIS A 328 -17.79 -21.79 8.30
C HIS A 328 -16.43 -21.21 7.87
N GLY A 329 -15.83 -20.34 8.70
CA GLY A 329 -14.56 -19.69 8.41
C GLY A 329 -13.38 -20.67 8.27
N GLN A 330 -13.41 -21.78 9.01
CA GLN A 330 -12.43 -22.87 8.91
C GLN A 330 -12.35 -23.51 7.52
N ASP A 331 -13.43 -23.43 6.74
CA ASP A 331 -13.50 -23.97 5.39
C ASP A 331 -12.87 -23.01 4.35
N VAL A 332 -12.64 -21.75 4.73
CA VAL A 332 -11.95 -20.76 3.92
C VAL A 332 -10.44 -20.93 4.12
N ASN A 333 -9.77 -21.34 3.04
CA ASN A 333 -8.35 -21.66 3.00
C ASN A 333 -7.59 -20.74 2.05
N ASP A 334 -6.27 -20.72 2.18
CA ASP A 334 -5.38 -19.93 1.33
C ASP A 334 -5.64 -20.19 -0.17
N ARG A 335 -5.76 -19.12 -0.95
CA ARG A 335 -5.76 -19.16 -2.41
C ARG A 335 -4.82 -18.06 -2.90
N PHE A 336 -3.65 -18.49 -3.39
CA PHE A 336 -2.66 -17.64 -4.03
C PHE A 336 -2.69 -17.85 -5.54
N THR A 337 -2.90 -16.78 -6.29
CA THR A 337 -2.89 -16.69 -7.75
C THR A 337 -1.89 -15.65 -8.27
N SER A 338 -1.31 -14.83 -7.40
CA SER A 338 -0.26 -13.85 -7.69
C SER A 338 1.15 -14.35 -7.26
N ASN A 339 2.18 -13.57 -7.60
CA ASN A 339 3.56 -13.82 -7.19
C ASN A 339 3.89 -13.25 -5.80
N ILE A 340 2.90 -12.87 -4.99
CA ILE A 340 3.13 -12.23 -3.68
C ILE A 340 4.06 -13.01 -2.76
N ARG A 341 4.01 -14.35 -2.78
CA ARG A 341 4.89 -15.20 -1.96
C ARG A 341 6.34 -15.11 -2.39
N GLU A 342 6.60 -14.97 -3.69
CA GLU A 342 7.95 -14.76 -4.21
C GLU A 342 8.46 -13.36 -3.85
N TYR A 343 7.61 -12.34 -3.94
CA TYR A 343 7.96 -10.98 -3.53
C TYR A 343 8.24 -10.90 -2.02
N ALA A 344 7.41 -11.55 -1.21
CA ALA A 344 7.60 -11.63 0.23
C ALA A 344 8.92 -12.30 0.63
N ALA A 345 9.33 -13.36 -0.08
CA ALA A 345 10.60 -14.04 0.16
C ALA A 345 11.83 -13.15 -0.13
N ARG A 346 11.68 -12.10 -0.94
CA ARG A 346 12.74 -11.12 -1.24
C ARG A 346 12.79 -9.97 -0.23
N ILE A 347 11.79 -9.84 0.65
CA ILE A 347 11.78 -8.85 1.72
C ILE A 347 12.56 -9.37 2.92
N ASN A 348 13.72 -8.78 3.17
CA ASN A 348 14.62 -9.19 4.26
C ASN A 348 14.22 -8.54 5.60
N ILE A 349 13.12 -9.03 6.15
CA ILE A 349 12.62 -8.66 7.48
C ILE A 349 12.38 -9.96 8.28
N PRO A 350 12.85 -10.02 9.56
CA PRO A 350 12.85 -11.23 10.38
C PRO A 350 11.50 -11.86 10.67
#